data_AF-A0A7F5R6H5-F1
#
_entry.id   AF-A0A7F5R6H5-F1
#
_cell.length_a   1.000
_cell.length_b   1.000
_cell.length_c   1.000
_cell.angle_alpha   90.00
_cell.angle_beta   90.00
_cell.angle_gamma   90.00
#
_symmetry.space_group_name_H-M   'P 1'
#
loop_
_entity.id
_entity.type
_entity.pdbx_description
1 polymer ?
#
loop_
_entity_poly.entity_id
_entity_poly.type
_entity_poly.pdbx_seq_one_letter_code
_entity_poly.pdbx_strand_id
1 'polypeptide(L)'
;MAKNVRQEENFDVNHCTKEAASTGNASALMFAPTKEQKNVGFAPEGPSCSYMPTTVIMTPTKDLKAHHLNSASDVEIEHLQGSKTASNSLEGRRIVDIGFLFSQIISMEGHSPFKCSWREFLNERRFGFRSVFQFKCKICNKVDEIFSVQKSNINKAAVLGVLSAGGGYSLLEELCGHMNIPCLSQKTYENCHQDVSTTLHATLWDNIRRAGEEEYRLAVELGEVDSTGIPNIAVVADGAWCKRSYRTNYDASSGVGCIIGKRTGKLLYLGQSKQDKSDGSSSRSR
;
A
#
# COMPACT_ATOMS: atom_id res chain seq x y z
N MET A 1 -9.22 -36.28 34.63
CA MET A 1 -7.86 -36.66 34.15
C MET A 1 -8.00 -37.28 32.77
N ALA A 2 -7.62 -36.57 31.72
CA ALA A 2 -7.38 -37.10 30.38
C ALA A 2 -6.43 -36.13 29.67
N LYS A 3 -5.50 -36.69 28.89
CA LYS A 3 -4.15 -36.18 28.63
C LYS A 3 -4.10 -35.12 27.52
N ASN A 4 -3.35 -34.03 27.75
CA ASN A 4 -2.83 -33.15 26.71
C ASN A 4 -1.78 -33.91 25.88
N VAL A 5 -1.99 -33.99 24.56
CA VAL A 5 -0.94 -34.43 23.62
C VAL A 5 -0.50 -33.19 22.85
N ARG A 6 0.69 -32.65 23.20
CA ARG A 6 1.45 -31.77 22.31
C ARG A 6 2.00 -32.64 21.19
N GLN A 7 1.72 -32.31 19.94
CA GLN A 7 2.48 -32.87 18.81
C GLN A 7 3.56 -31.85 18.44
N GLU A 8 4.82 -32.24 18.68
CA GLU A 8 5.98 -31.70 17.98
C GLU A 8 6.12 -32.52 16.70
N GLU A 9 5.96 -31.90 15.54
CA GLU A 9 6.24 -32.55 14.25
C GLU A 9 7.51 -31.97 13.66
N ASN A 10 8.51 -32.83 13.43
CA ASN A 10 9.70 -32.55 12.64
C ASN A 10 9.38 -32.83 11.16
N PHE A 11 9.74 -31.90 10.27
CA PHE A 11 9.48 -31.97 8.84
C PHE A 11 10.70 -32.56 8.10
N ASP A 12 10.53 -33.67 7.36
CA ASP A 12 11.60 -34.34 6.59
C ASP A 12 11.54 -33.95 5.10
N VAL A 13 12.64 -33.38 4.60
CA VAL A 13 12.75 -32.69 3.30
C VAL A 13 13.08 -33.65 2.12
N ASN A 14 13.37 -34.92 2.40
CA ASN A 14 14.03 -35.79 1.41
C ASN A 14 13.15 -36.39 0.30
N HIS A 15 11.84 -36.19 0.30
CA HIS A 15 10.96 -36.72 -0.76
C HIS A 15 10.70 -35.72 -1.92
N CYS A 16 11.09 -34.45 -1.79
CA CYS A 16 10.75 -33.41 -2.79
C CYS A 16 11.78 -33.23 -3.92
N THR A 17 12.88 -33.97 -3.91
CA THR A 17 14.05 -33.71 -4.78
C THR A 17 14.06 -34.41 -6.13
N LYS A 18 13.06 -35.23 -6.48
CA LYS A 18 13.06 -35.99 -7.76
C LYS A 18 12.29 -35.37 -8.93
N GLU A 19 11.46 -34.35 -8.74
CA GLU A 19 10.70 -33.71 -9.84
C GLU A 19 11.30 -32.38 -10.36
N ALA A 20 12.35 -31.85 -9.72
CA ALA A 20 12.93 -30.55 -10.08
C ALA A 20 13.94 -30.57 -11.26
N ALA A 21 14.18 -31.73 -11.88
CA ALA A 21 15.26 -31.87 -12.87
C ALA A 21 14.85 -31.60 -14.34
N SER A 22 13.60 -31.27 -14.67
CA SER A 22 13.14 -31.19 -16.08
C SER A 22 12.73 -29.81 -16.60
N THR A 23 12.70 -28.76 -15.78
CA THR A 23 12.28 -27.42 -16.23
C THR A 23 13.25 -26.36 -15.74
N GLY A 24 14.27 -26.06 -16.56
CA GLY A 24 15.39 -25.16 -16.24
C GLY A 24 15.01 -23.70 -16.01
N ASN A 25 14.43 -23.39 -14.85
CA ASN A 25 14.22 -22.03 -14.35
C ASN A 25 14.65 -21.97 -12.88
N ALA A 26 15.90 -21.57 -12.65
CA ALA A 26 16.48 -21.42 -11.31
C ALA A 26 16.11 -20.06 -10.70
N SER A 27 14.87 -19.90 -10.21
CA SER A 27 14.48 -18.81 -9.27
C SER A 27 13.12 -19.06 -8.59
N ALA A 28 12.74 -20.32 -8.41
CA ALA A 28 11.56 -20.71 -7.64
C ALA A 28 11.92 -21.85 -6.70
N LEU A 29 12.66 -21.54 -5.65
CA LEU A 29 12.76 -22.42 -4.48
C LEU A 29 11.97 -21.75 -3.36
N MET A 30 10.86 -22.40 -2.99
CA MET A 30 10.41 -22.68 -1.63
C MET A 30 8.90 -22.46 -1.42
N PHE A 31 8.29 -23.49 -0.82
CA PHE A 31 6.95 -23.60 -0.23
C PHE A 31 5.75 -23.80 -1.17
N ALA A 32 5.66 -25.01 -1.74
CA ALA A 32 4.36 -25.61 -2.08
C ALA A 32 3.97 -26.61 -0.97
N PRO A 33 2.74 -26.58 -0.42
CA PRO A 33 2.28 -27.63 0.47
C PRO A 33 2.12 -28.94 -0.32
N THR A 34 2.66 -30.03 0.20
CA THR A 34 2.45 -31.38 -0.32
C THR A 34 0.95 -31.73 -0.31
N LYS A 35 0.45 -32.25 -1.44
CA LYS A 35 -0.93 -32.72 -1.62
C LYS A 35 -1.23 -33.93 -0.73
N GLU A 36 -1.52 -33.72 0.55
CA GLU A 36 -2.26 -34.70 1.37
C GLU A 36 -2.78 -34.06 2.67
N GLN A 37 -3.90 -33.36 2.59
CA GLN A 37 -4.77 -33.12 3.76
C GLN A 37 -6.22 -33.38 3.34
N LYS A 38 -6.58 -34.67 3.31
CA LYS A 38 -7.99 -35.09 3.32
C LYS A 38 -8.47 -35.11 4.77
N ASN A 39 -9.59 -34.43 5.01
CA ASN A 39 -10.48 -34.55 6.17
C ASN A 39 -9.84 -34.35 7.56
N VAL A 40 -9.90 -33.11 8.07
CA VAL A 40 -10.07 -32.90 9.50
C VAL A 40 -11.21 -31.90 9.70
N GLY A 41 -12.36 -32.43 10.12
CA GLY A 41 -13.51 -31.60 10.51
C GLY A 41 -13.22 -30.91 11.83
N PHE A 42 -13.40 -29.59 11.89
CA PHE A 42 -13.37 -28.84 13.13
C PHE A 42 -14.77 -28.87 13.77
N ALA A 43 -14.87 -29.51 14.93
CA ALA A 43 -16.06 -29.44 15.79
C ALA A 43 -16.07 -28.12 16.59
N PRO A 44 -17.24 -27.53 16.87
CA PRO A 44 -17.33 -26.26 17.57
C PRO A 44 -17.39 -26.42 19.09
N GLU A 45 -17.03 -25.32 19.76
CA GLU A 45 -17.37 -24.90 21.13
C GLU A 45 -16.37 -25.17 22.27
N GLY A 46 -15.80 -24.06 22.76
CA GLY A 46 -15.10 -23.86 24.03
C GLY A 46 -15.12 -22.35 24.37
N PRO A 47 -15.11 -21.94 25.66
CA PRO A 47 -15.77 -20.72 26.11
C PRO A 47 -15.03 -19.43 25.71
N SER A 48 -15.83 -18.37 25.54
CA SER A 48 -15.44 -17.02 25.17
C SER A 48 -14.29 -16.46 26.02
N CYS A 49 -13.08 -16.48 25.46
CA CYS A 49 -11.98 -15.65 25.95
C CYS A 49 -12.22 -14.24 25.40
N SER A 50 -12.49 -13.28 26.29
CA SER A 50 -12.65 -11.86 25.96
C SER A 50 -11.31 -11.27 25.54
N TYR A 51 -10.89 -11.54 24.31
CA TYR A 51 -9.75 -10.88 23.70
C TYR A 51 -10.23 -9.52 23.17
N MET A 52 -9.91 -8.47 23.91
CA MET A 52 -10.05 -7.10 23.41
C MET A 52 -9.11 -6.96 22.21
N PRO A 53 -9.61 -6.68 20.99
CA PRO A 53 -8.72 -6.48 19.86
C PRO A 53 -7.92 -5.21 20.12
N THR A 54 -6.64 -5.37 20.42
CA THR A 54 -5.70 -4.26 20.26
C THR A 54 -5.65 -4.01 18.76
N THR A 55 -6.38 -2.99 18.29
CA THR A 55 -6.22 -2.48 16.94
C THR A 55 -4.74 -2.16 16.77
N VAL A 56 -4.02 -3.01 16.02
CA VAL A 56 -2.70 -2.66 15.53
C VAL A 56 -2.94 -1.60 14.47
N ILE A 57 -3.05 -0.34 14.93
CA ILE A 57 -2.89 0.81 14.06
C ILE A 57 -1.45 0.68 13.58
N MET A 58 -1.26 0.24 12.34
CA MET A 58 0.03 0.38 11.67
C MET A 58 0.27 1.89 11.57
N THR A 59 0.91 2.48 12.58
CA THR A 59 1.33 3.88 12.52
C THR A 59 2.40 3.97 11.43
N PRO A 60 2.13 4.63 10.30
CA PRO A 60 3.08 4.71 9.21
C PRO A 60 4.07 5.83 9.51
N THR A 61 4.89 5.71 10.55
CA THR A 61 5.77 6.83 10.94
C THR A 61 7.17 6.46 11.41
N LYS A 62 7.55 5.17 11.50
CA LYS A 62 8.95 4.80 11.79
C LYS A 62 9.66 3.99 10.70
N ASP A 63 8.95 3.10 9.99
CA ASP A 63 9.59 2.22 9.01
C ASP A 63 9.35 2.60 7.54
N LEU A 64 8.33 3.41 7.24
CA LEU A 64 8.32 4.17 5.98
C LEU A 64 9.32 5.31 6.15
N LYS A 65 10.61 5.04 5.89
CA LYS A 65 11.57 6.12 5.70
C LYS A 65 11.00 7.05 4.64
N ALA A 66 10.66 8.28 5.03
CA ALA A 66 10.28 9.38 4.13
C ALA A 66 11.30 9.55 2.98
N HIS A 67 12.51 9.02 3.13
CA HIS A 67 13.54 8.94 2.09
C HIS A 67 13.14 8.15 0.84
N HIS A 68 12.29 7.11 0.91
CA HIS A 68 11.92 6.34 -0.30
C HIS A 68 10.87 7.02 -1.18
N LEU A 69 10.03 7.90 -0.61
CA LEU A 69 9.13 8.75 -1.39
C LEU A 69 9.84 9.98 -1.98
N ASN A 70 10.97 10.39 -1.39
CA ASN A 70 11.80 11.50 -1.85
C ASN A 70 12.95 11.08 -2.79
N SER A 71 13.29 9.78 -2.88
CA SER A 71 14.33 9.27 -3.78
C SER A 71 13.85 9.01 -5.21
N ALA A 72 12.57 9.25 -5.51
CA ALA A 72 12.09 9.37 -6.90
C ALA A 72 12.40 10.78 -7.43
N SER A 73 13.66 11.20 -7.35
CA SER A 73 14.16 12.33 -8.13
C SER A 73 14.58 11.81 -9.51
N ASP A 74 13.94 12.39 -10.52
CA ASP A 74 14.46 12.58 -11.88
C ASP A 74 14.25 11.48 -12.93
N VAL A 75 13.02 10.99 -13.10
CA VAL A 75 12.46 10.74 -14.45
C VAL A 75 10.95 10.97 -14.45
N GLU A 76 10.48 12.20 -14.67
CA GLU A 76 9.11 12.43 -15.18
C GLU A 76 9.14 13.66 -16.10
N ILE A 77 9.37 13.40 -17.39
CA ILE A 77 8.89 14.26 -18.47
C ILE A 77 7.89 13.42 -19.28
N GLU A 78 6.68 13.99 -19.39
CA GLU A 78 5.64 13.70 -20.38
C GLU A 78 4.74 12.45 -20.23
N HIS A 79 3.91 12.41 -19.18
CA HIS A 79 2.46 12.13 -19.39
C HIS A 79 1.52 12.52 -18.24
N LEU A 80 1.60 13.75 -17.73
CA LEU A 80 0.52 14.29 -16.88
C LEU A 80 -0.68 14.68 -17.76
N GLN A 81 -1.47 13.70 -18.21
CA GLN A 81 -2.85 13.93 -18.62
C GLN A 81 -3.74 14.09 -17.38
N GLY A 82 -3.50 15.15 -16.62
CA GLY A 82 -4.54 15.69 -15.73
C GLY A 82 -5.68 16.23 -16.59
N SER A 83 -6.92 16.16 -16.11
CA SER A 83 -8.04 16.81 -16.78
C SER A 83 -7.74 18.32 -16.87
N LYS A 84 -7.47 18.82 -18.09
CA LYS A 84 -7.30 20.25 -18.36
C LYS A 84 -8.64 20.95 -18.15
N THR A 85 -8.96 21.26 -16.90
CA THR A 85 -10.05 22.14 -16.54
C THR A 85 -9.46 23.53 -16.38
N ALA A 86 -9.42 24.29 -17.47
CA ALA A 86 -9.07 25.70 -17.42
C ALA A 86 -10.31 26.47 -16.95
N SER A 87 -10.29 27.03 -15.74
CA SER A 87 -11.29 28.00 -15.31
C SER A 87 -10.68 29.39 -15.26
N ASN A 88 -11.45 30.38 -15.73
CA ASN A 88 -11.11 31.79 -15.57
C ASN A 88 -11.56 32.33 -14.20
N SER A 89 -12.32 31.54 -13.42
CA SER A 89 -12.70 31.85 -12.04
C SER A 89 -11.92 30.98 -11.04
N LEU A 90 -11.36 31.64 -10.02
CA LEU A 90 -10.69 31.01 -8.88
C LEU A 90 -11.72 30.62 -7.82
N GLU A 91 -12.46 29.54 -8.07
CA GLU A 91 -13.50 29.05 -7.17
C GLU A 91 -13.04 27.82 -6.35
N GLY A 92 -13.63 27.70 -5.16
CA GLY A 92 -13.33 26.62 -4.20
C GLY A 92 -12.02 26.82 -3.44
N ARG A 93 -11.60 25.79 -2.70
CA ARG A 93 -10.37 25.78 -1.91
C ARG A 93 -9.28 24.97 -2.61
N ARG A 94 -8.02 25.25 -2.30
CA ARG A 94 -6.83 24.52 -2.80
C ARG A 94 -5.93 24.15 -1.65
N ILE A 95 -5.22 23.04 -1.80
CA ILE A 95 -4.13 22.65 -0.91
C ILE A 95 -2.90 23.46 -1.28
N VAL A 96 -2.30 24.12 -0.30
CA VAL A 96 -1.15 25.00 -0.50
C VAL A 96 -0.07 24.77 0.55
N ASP A 97 1.18 24.80 0.10
CA ASP A 97 2.34 24.88 0.98
C ASP A 97 2.58 26.36 1.30
N ILE A 98 2.06 26.85 2.43
CA ILE A 98 2.00 28.29 2.75
C ILE A 98 3.35 28.99 2.60
N GLY A 99 4.43 28.41 3.12
CA GLY A 99 5.77 28.99 3.00
C GLY A 99 6.28 29.06 1.56
N PHE A 100 6.05 28.00 0.77
CA PHE A 100 6.45 27.94 -0.63
C PHE A 100 5.60 28.86 -1.52
N LEU A 101 4.31 28.99 -1.22
CA LEU A 101 3.42 29.90 -1.92
C LEU A 101 3.85 31.36 -1.70
N PHE A 102 4.06 31.76 -0.45
CA PHE A 102 4.49 33.13 -0.13
C PHE A 102 5.90 33.42 -0.62
N SER A 103 6.82 32.45 -0.58
CA SER A 103 8.17 32.67 -1.13
C SER A 103 8.11 32.98 -2.62
N GLN A 104 7.26 32.29 -3.39
CA GLN A 104 7.07 32.59 -4.81
C GLN A 104 6.47 33.98 -5.02
N ILE A 105 5.44 34.34 -4.25
CA ILE A 105 4.80 35.67 -4.34
C ILE A 105 5.81 36.79 -4.05
N ILE A 106 6.68 36.61 -3.04
CA ILE A 106 7.70 37.60 -2.67
C ILE A 106 8.83 37.64 -3.69
N SER A 107 9.27 36.48 -4.20
CA SER A 107 10.36 36.36 -5.17
C SER A 107 9.97 36.78 -6.58
N MET A 108 8.70 37.09 -6.82
CA MET A 108 8.21 37.63 -8.09
C MET A 108 8.73 39.06 -8.27
N GLU A 109 9.99 39.18 -8.69
CA GLU A 109 10.60 40.46 -9.01
C GLU A 109 9.88 41.17 -10.14
N GLY A 110 10.01 42.49 -10.17
CA GLY A 110 9.54 43.30 -11.27
C GLY A 110 10.25 42.91 -12.56
N HIS A 111 9.50 42.67 -13.63
CA HIS A 111 10.09 42.30 -14.90
C HIS A 111 11.00 43.40 -15.44
N SER A 112 12.27 43.09 -15.68
CA SER A 112 13.18 43.99 -16.41
C SER A 112 12.72 44.14 -17.87
N PRO A 113 12.79 45.36 -18.46
CA PRO A 113 13.32 46.62 -17.90
C PRO A 113 12.31 47.46 -17.10
N PHE A 114 11.03 47.10 -17.11
CA PHE A 114 9.92 47.95 -16.69
C PHE A 114 9.59 47.91 -15.18
N LYS A 115 10.31 47.10 -14.37
CA LYS A 115 10.06 46.88 -12.93
C LYS A 115 8.56 46.70 -12.62
N CYS A 116 7.90 45.79 -13.35
CA CYS A 116 6.46 45.63 -13.31
C CYS A 116 5.93 45.05 -11.98
N SER A 117 5.02 45.76 -11.30
CA SER A 117 4.35 45.26 -10.08
C SER A 117 2.91 44.78 -10.32
N TRP A 118 2.28 45.14 -11.44
CA TRP A 118 0.88 44.83 -11.71
C TRP A 118 0.70 43.59 -12.59
N ARG A 119 -0.02 42.60 -12.05
CA ARG A 119 -0.32 41.34 -12.72
C ARG A 119 -1.82 41.03 -12.62
N GLU A 120 -2.37 40.50 -13.69
CA GLU A 120 -3.75 40.01 -13.74
C GLU A 120 -3.75 38.49 -13.76
N PHE A 121 -4.66 37.87 -13.03
CA PHE A 121 -4.87 36.44 -13.11
C PHE A 121 -5.39 36.07 -14.51
N LEU A 122 -4.80 35.06 -15.13
CA LEU A 122 -5.23 34.53 -16.42
C LEU A 122 -6.10 33.30 -16.26
N ASN A 123 -5.51 32.25 -15.68
CA ASN A 123 -6.15 30.95 -15.53
C ASN A 123 -5.47 30.13 -14.43
N GLU A 124 -6.18 29.08 -14.02
CA GLU A 124 -5.64 28.02 -13.20
C GLU A 124 -5.57 26.73 -14.03
N ARG A 125 -4.43 26.02 -13.95
CA ARG A 125 -4.32 24.62 -14.36
C ARG A 125 -4.19 23.73 -13.15
N ARG A 126 -5.00 22.68 -13.09
CA ARG A 126 -4.99 21.71 -12.00
C ARG A 126 -4.41 20.38 -12.44
N PHE A 127 -3.59 19.79 -11.57
CA PHE A 127 -2.98 18.47 -11.70
C PHE A 127 -3.30 17.68 -10.44
N GLY A 128 -4.59 17.33 -10.28
CA GLY A 128 -5.10 16.81 -9.02
C GLY A 128 -5.11 17.90 -7.95
N PHE A 129 -4.48 17.65 -6.81
CA PHE A 129 -4.37 18.61 -5.70
C PHE A 129 -3.30 19.69 -5.91
N ARG A 130 -2.46 19.56 -6.94
CA ARG A 130 -1.50 20.60 -7.35
C ARG A 130 -2.14 21.58 -8.32
N SER A 131 -2.03 22.87 -8.05
CA SER A 131 -2.47 23.94 -8.95
C SER A 131 -1.30 24.77 -9.45
N VAL A 132 -1.44 25.25 -10.69
CA VAL A 132 -0.56 26.22 -11.34
C VAL A 132 -1.41 27.44 -11.68
N PHE A 133 -1.11 28.56 -11.06
CA PHE A 133 -1.79 29.83 -11.28
C PHE A 133 -0.97 30.68 -12.24
N GLN A 134 -1.57 31.06 -13.37
CA GLN A 134 -0.92 31.92 -14.35
C GLN A 134 -1.33 33.38 -14.17
N PHE A 135 -0.34 34.26 -14.18
CA PHE A 135 -0.53 35.70 -14.08
C PHE A 135 0.12 36.40 -15.27
N LYS A 136 -0.58 37.35 -15.88
CA LYS A 136 -0.05 38.18 -16.96
C LYS A 136 0.29 39.57 -16.44
N CYS A 137 1.46 40.05 -16.79
CA CYS A 137 1.82 41.44 -16.54
C CYS A 137 1.11 42.37 -17.54
N LYS A 138 0.39 43.38 -17.05
CA LYS A 138 -0.31 44.35 -17.92
C LYS A 138 0.62 45.31 -18.67
N ILE A 139 1.86 45.47 -18.20
CA ILE A 139 2.83 46.42 -18.77
C ILE A 139 3.68 45.75 -19.86
N CYS A 140 4.31 44.61 -19.52
CA CYS A 140 5.26 43.95 -20.42
C CYS A 140 4.74 42.65 -21.04
N ASN A 141 3.49 42.26 -20.75
CA ASN A 141 2.83 41.05 -21.24
C ASN A 141 3.50 39.71 -20.89
N LYS A 142 4.55 39.70 -20.05
CA LYS A 142 5.15 38.46 -19.53
C LYS A 142 4.16 37.69 -18.67
N VAL A 143 4.25 36.37 -18.71
CA VAL A 143 3.43 35.45 -17.91
C VAL A 143 4.29 34.81 -16.85
N ASP A 144 3.82 34.84 -15.61
CA ASP A 144 4.44 34.17 -14.48
C ASP A 144 3.54 33.06 -13.97
N GLU A 145 4.17 32.05 -13.37
CA GLU A 145 3.46 30.92 -12.79
C GLU A 145 3.76 30.83 -11.29
N ILE A 146 2.71 30.60 -10.51
CA ILE A 146 2.80 30.30 -9.09
C ILE A 146 2.23 28.90 -8.87
N PHE A 147 2.95 28.09 -8.11
CA PHE A 147 2.56 26.72 -7.80
C PHE A 147 1.97 26.63 -6.39
N SER A 148 0.88 25.88 -6.22
CA SER A 148 0.22 25.73 -4.91
C SER A 148 1.07 24.96 -3.91
N VAL A 149 1.77 23.92 -4.37
CA VAL A 149 2.64 23.04 -3.58
C VAL A 149 3.99 22.90 -4.25
N GLN A 150 5.05 22.58 -3.49
CA GLN A 150 6.36 22.28 -4.05
C GLN A 150 6.27 21.06 -5.00
N LYS A 151 7.32 20.75 -5.77
CA LYS A 151 7.41 19.53 -6.60
C LYS A 151 7.45 18.28 -5.72
N SER A 152 6.37 18.03 -5.00
CA SER A 152 6.05 16.87 -4.18
C SER A 152 4.83 16.19 -4.79
N ASN A 153 4.75 14.87 -4.70
CA ASN A 153 3.61 14.14 -5.25
C ASN A 153 2.45 14.13 -4.25
N ILE A 154 1.85 15.30 -4.01
CA ILE A 154 0.71 15.50 -3.11
C ILE A 154 -0.46 14.54 -3.44
N ASN A 155 -0.61 14.16 -4.72
CA ASN A 155 -1.62 13.22 -5.16
C ASN A 155 -1.36 11.80 -4.61
N LYS A 156 -0.13 11.30 -4.73
CA LYS A 156 0.29 10.02 -4.12
C LYS A 156 0.18 10.07 -2.60
N ALA A 157 0.52 11.19 -1.97
CA ALA A 157 0.38 11.36 -0.52
C ALA A 157 -1.10 11.29 -0.06
N ALA A 158 -2.01 11.96 -0.77
CA ALA A 158 -3.44 11.90 -0.48
C ALA A 158 -4.02 10.48 -0.68
N VAL A 159 -3.59 9.80 -1.75
CA VAL A 159 -3.98 8.41 -2.04
C VAL A 159 -3.46 7.46 -0.96
N LEU A 160 -2.19 7.56 -0.57
CA LEU A 160 -1.64 6.79 0.54
C LEU A 160 -2.37 7.07 1.86
N GLY A 161 -2.74 8.32 2.10
CA GLY A 161 -3.51 8.73 3.28
C GLY A 161 -4.88 8.05 3.35
N VAL A 162 -5.64 8.07 2.26
CA VAL A 162 -6.97 7.44 2.23
C VAL A 162 -6.89 5.91 2.32
N LEU A 163 -5.89 5.29 1.69
CA LEU A 163 -5.67 3.84 1.80
C LEU A 163 -5.32 3.43 3.23
N SER A 164 -4.48 4.21 3.90
CA SER A 164 -4.10 3.96 5.29
C SER A 164 -5.29 4.09 6.25
N ALA A 165 -6.28 4.92 5.90
CA ALA A 165 -7.54 5.02 6.61
C ALA A 165 -8.54 3.89 6.26
N GLY A 166 -8.16 2.92 5.42
CA GLY A 166 -9.04 1.84 4.95
C GLY A 166 -10.08 2.28 3.92
N GLY A 167 -9.90 3.46 3.33
CA GLY A 167 -10.80 4.02 2.32
C GLY A 167 -10.32 3.80 0.88
N GLY A 168 -11.15 4.27 -0.05
CA GLY A 168 -10.82 4.31 -1.49
C GLY A 168 -11.19 5.66 -2.12
N TYR A 169 -11.31 5.69 -3.44
CA TYR A 169 -11.63 6.91 -4.19
C TYR A 169 -12.89 7.61 -3.68
N SER A 170 -13.97 6.88 -3.42
CA SER A 170 -15.23 7.46 -2.95
C SER A 170 -15.09 8.22 -1.63
N LEU A 171 -14.29 7.70 -0.69
CA LEU A 171 -14.03 8.39 0.58
C LEU A 171 -13.23 9.68 0.34
N LEU A 172 -12.23 9.62 -0.54
CA LEU A 172 -11.43 10.80 -0.89
C LEU A 172 -12.30 11.88 -1.58
N GLU A 173 -13.17 11.49 -2.51
CA GLU A 173 -14.08 12.36 -3.22
C GLU A 173 -15.10 13.01 -2.28
N GLU A 174 -15.72 12.22 -1.40
CA GLU A 174 -16.65 12.72 -0.39
C GLU A 174 -15.98 13.74 0.54
N LEU A 175 -14.79 13.41 1.06
CA LEU A 175 -14.02 14.30 1.92
C LEU A 175 -13.70 15.62 1.22
N CYS A 176 -13.23 15.55 -0.03
CA CYS A 176 -12.92 16.73 -0.84
C CYS A 176 -14.16 17.59 -1.11
N GLY A 177 -15.31 16.94 -1.40
CA GLY A 177 -16.60 17.61 -1.59
C GLY A 177 -17.02 18.42 -0.37
N HIS A 178 -16.96 17.83 0.83
CA HIS A 178 -17.27 18.54 2.08
C HIS A 178 -16.33 19.72 2.35
N MET A 179 -15.07 19.63 1.96
CA MET A 179 -14.09 20.71 2.11
C MET A 179 -14.15 21.76 0.99
N ASN A 180 -15.00 21.56 -0.02
CA ASN A 180 -15.02 22.35 -1.27
C ASN A 180 -13.62 22.42 -1.93
N ILE A 181 -12.92 21.29 -1.93
CA ILE A 181 -11.63 21.10 -2.61
C ILE A 181 -11.88 20.25 -3.85
N PRO A 182 -11.41 20.66 -5.04
CA PRO A 182 -11.49 19.80 -6.22
C PRO A 182 -10.71 18.50 -6.02
N CYS A 183 -11.40 17.37 -6.16
CA CYS A 183 -10.78 16.06 -6.01
C CYS A 183 -9.95 15.66 -7.25
N LEU A 184 -9.15 14.61 -7.08
CA LEU A 184 -8.53 13.89 -8.19
C LEU A 184 -9.60 13.36 -9.15
N SER A 185 -9.26 13.25 -10.44
CA SER A 185 -10.06 12.41 -11.33
C SER A 185 -9.88 10.94 -10.97
N GLN A 186 -10.88 10.10 -11.24
CA GLN A 186 -10.79 8.65 -11.03
C GLN A 186 -9.54 8.05 -11.70
N LYS A 187 -9.26 8.42 -12.96
CA LYS A 187 -8.05 7.97 -13.69
C LYS A 187 -6.76 8.37 -12.98
N THR A 188 -6.67 9.62 -12.50
CA THR A 188 -5.49 10.09 -11.76
C THR A 188 -5.33 9.35 -10.43
N TYR A 189 -6.43 9.10 -9.74
CA TYR A 189 -6.44 8.31 -8.51
C TYR A 189 -5.93 6.89 -8.77
N GLU A 190 -6.44 6.20 -9.78
CA GLU A 190 -6.06 4.82 -10.13
C GLU A 190 -4.57 4.71 -10.45
N ASN A 191 -4.02 5.68 -11.22
CA ASN A 191 -2.58 5.72 -11.51
C ASN A 191 -1.75 5.91 -10.22
N CYS A 192 -2.15 6.85 -9.36
CA CYS A 192 -1.46 7.07 -8.08
C CYS A 192 -1.59 5.86 -7.16
N HIS A 193 -2.75 5.21 -7.15
CA HIS A 193 -3.04 4.02 -6.36
C HIS A 193 -2.14 2.85 -6.79
N GLN A 194 -1.98 2.64 -8.09
CA GLN A 194 -1.10 1.60 -8.62
C GLN A 194 0.36 1.86 -8.25
N ASP A 195 0.85 3.09 -8.40
CA ASP A 195 2.22 3.47 -8.04
C ASP A 195 2.49 3.28 -6.53
N VAL A 196 1.57 3.75 -5.70
CA VAL A 196 1.64 3.59 -4.24
C VAL A 196 1.61 2.11 -3.86
N SER A 197 0.70 1.33 -4.45
CA SER A 197 0.58 -0.12 -4.18
C SER A 197 1.86 -0.86 -4.56
N THR A 198 2.42 -0.59 -5.74
CA THR A 198 3.68 -1.20 -6.17
C THR A 198 4.81 -0.87 -5.20
N THR A 199 4.92 0.39 -4.77
CA THR A 199 5.96 0.83 -3.81
C THR A 199 5.78 0.16 -2.44
N LEU A 200 4.54 0.07 -1.95
CA LEU A 200 4.22 -0.60 -0.70
C LEU A 200 4.55 -2.09 -0.75
N HIS A 201 4.17 -2.78 -1.84
CA HIS A 201 4.50 -4.19 -2.02
C HIS A 201 6.01 -4.43 -2.05
N ALA A 202 6.78 -3.62 -2.79
CA ALA A 202 8.23 -3.74 -2.83
C ALA A 202 8.87 -3.53 -1.45
N THR A 203 8.40 -2.51 -0.72
CA THR A 203 8.89 -2.21 0.64
C THR A 203 8.54 -3.32 1.62
N LEU A 204 7.33 -3.86 1.53
CA LEU A 204 6.87 -4.98 2.34
C LEU A 204 7.74 -6.22 2.12
N TRP A 205 8.02 -6.56 0.85
CA TRP A 205 8.87 -7.71 0.51
C TRP A 205 10.31 -7.54 1.02
N ASP A 206 10.88 -6.35 0.89
CA ASP A 206 12.22 -6.07 1.42
C ASP A 206 12.26 -6.19 2.95
N ASN A 207 11.22 -5.72 3.64
CA ASN A 207 11.10 -5.88 5.09
C ASN A 207 10.94 -7.34 5.52
N ILE A 208 10.10 -8.11 4.80
CA ILE A 208 9.91 -9.55 5.04
C ILE A 208 11.24 -10.30 4.86
N ARG A 209 11.98 -10.00 3.78
CA ARG A 209 13.30 -10.59 3.52
C ARG A 209 14.27 -10.32 4.66
N ARG A 210 14.39 -9.05 5.09
CA ARG A 210 15.28 -8.66 6.20
C ARG A 210 14.88 -9.31 7.53
N ALA A 211 13.58 -9.44 7.79
CA ALA A 211 13.08 -10.14 8.97
C ALA A 211 13.46 -11.64 8.95
N GLY A 212 13.38 -12.28 7.78
CA GLY A 212 13.82 -13.66 7.59
C GLY A 212 15.32 -13.84 7.81
N GLU A 213 16.15 -12.94 7.28
CA GLU A 213 17.61 -12.94 7.49
C GLU A 213 17.98 -12.79 8.96
N GLU A 214 17.25 -11.95 9.70
CA GLU A 214 17.47 -11.74 11.13
C GLU A 214 17.10 -12.98 11.96
N GLU A 215 15.95 -13.60 11.69
CA GLU A 215 15.57 -14.86 12.34
C GLU A 215 16.55 -16.00 12.02
N TYR A 216 16.97 -16.10 10.75
CA TYR A 216 17.99 -17.05 10.31
C TYR A 216 19.28 -16.88 11.11
N ARG A 217 19.80 -15.66 11.20
CA ARG A 217 21.04 -15.36 11.93
C ARG A 217 20.92 -15.75 13.41
N LEU A 218 19.81 -15.40 14.05
CA LEU A 218 19.58 -15.71 15.47
C LEU A 218 19.50 -17.22 15.73
N ALA A 219 18.88 -17.99 14.84
CA ALA A 219 18.82 -19.44 14.96
C ALA A 219 20.21 -20.09 14.83
N VAL A 220 21.05 -19.61 13.90
CA VAL A 220 22.44 -20.07 13.75
C VAL A 220 23.28 -19.72 14.98
N GLU A 221 23.18 -18.49 15.49
CA GLU A 221 23.91 -18.04 16.69
C GLU A 221 23.59 -18.88 17.94
N LEU A 222 22.36 -19.41 18.03
CA LEU A 222 21.91 -20.27 19.13
C LEU A 222 22.23 -21.76 18.93
N GLY A 223 22.83 -22.13 17.78
CA GLY A 223 23.08 -23.53 17.45
C GLY A 223 21.81 -24.34 17.19
N GLU A 224 20.69 -23.66 16.91
CA GLU A 224 19.41 -24.29 16.56
C GLU A 224 19.41 -24.68 15.07
N VAL A 225 20.36 -25.51 14.68
CA VAL A 225 20.57 -26.00 13.32
C VAL A 225 20.33 -27.50 13.27
N ASP A 226 19.67 -27.95 12.22
CA ASP A 226 19.46 -29.38 11.99
C ASP A 226 20.76 -30.08 11.55
N SER A 227 20.68 -31.40 11.35
CA SER A 227 21.82 -32.22 10.91
C SER A 227 22.33 -31.87 9.51
N THR A 228 21.58 -31.07 8.74
CA THR A 228 21.93 -30.61 7.39
C THR A 228 22.47 -29.17 7.36
N GLY A 229 22.46 -28.49 8.52
CA GLY A 229 22.90 -27.09 8.65
C GLY A 229 21.81 -26.06 8.35
N ILE A 230 20.54 -26.47 8.24
CA ILE A 230 19.41 -25.56 8.07
C ILE A 230 18.93 -25.12 9.46
N PRO A 231 18.81 -23.80 9.72
CA PRO A 231 18.33 -23.31 11.01
C PRO A 231 16.84 -23.57 11.22
N ASN A 232 16.52 -24.01 12.43
CA ASN A 232 15.16 -24.26 12.91
C ASN A 232 14.55 -22.96 13.43
N ILE A 233 13.75 -22.28 12.61
CA ILE A 233 13.10 -21.03 12.99
C ILE A 233 11.70 -21.31 13.52
N ALA A 234 11.47 -21.00 14.80
CA ALA A 234 10.13 -21.06 15.38
C ALA A 234 9.26 -19.90 14.88
N VAL A 235 8.03 -20.22 14.44
CA VAL A 235 7.08 -19.22 13.90
C VAL A 235 5.71 -19.34 14.56
N VAL A 236 4.93 -18.28 14.43
CA VAL A 236 3.50 -18.23 14.72
C VAL A 236 2.79 -17.97 13.39
N ALA A 237 1.86 -18.84 13.01
CA ALA A 237 1.02 -18.65 11.84
C ALA A 237 -0.38 -18.22 12.29
N ASP A 238 -0.95 -17.24 11.60
CA ASP A 238 -2.32 -16.79 11.79
C ASP A 238 -2.97 -16.56 10.42
N GLY A 239 -4.30 -16.55 10.38
CA GLY A 239 -5.05 -16.33 9.16
C GLY A 239 -6.50 -15.97 9.42
N ALA A 240 -7.04 -15.11 8.57
CA ALA A 240 -8.40 -14.64 8.67
C ALA A 240 -9.10 -14.64 7.31
N TRP A 241 -10.38 -15.01 7.33
CA TRP A 241 -11.32 -14.68 6.26
C TRP A 241 -12.08 -13.42 6.65
N CYS A 242 -12.03 -12.41 5.79
CA CYS A 242 -12.83 -11.21 6.02
C CYS A 242 -14.32 -11.58 5.98
N LYS A 243 -15.09 -11.23 7.00
CA LYS A 243 -16.56 -11.34 6.98
C LYS A 243 -17.15 -10.08 6.34
N ARG A 244 -18.11 -10.23 5.43
CA ARG A 244 -18.88 -9.11 4.88
C ARG A 244 -20.09 -8.83 5.78
N SER A 245 -20.34 -7.56 6.05
CA SER A 245 -21.39 -7.10 6.98
C SER A 245 -22.82 -7.05 6.40
N TYR A 246 -23.03 -7.41 5.13
CA TYR A 246 -24.36 -7.29 4.51
C TYR A 246 -25.21 -8.57 4.58
N ARG A 247 -26.41 -8.38 5.16
CA ARG A 247 -27.65 -9.16 5.09
C ARG A 247 -27.65 -10.63 5.57
N THR A 248 -26.56 -11.40 5.53
CA THR A 248 -26.39 -12.70 6.23
C THR A 248 -24.91 -13.14 6.14
N ASN A 249 -24.18 -13.28 7.25
CA ASN A 249 -22.84 -13.91 7.41
C ASN A 249 -22.12 -14.43 6.13
N TYR A 250 -21.77 -13.56 5.19
CA TYR A 250 -21.05 -13.96 3.99
C TYR A 250 -19.55 -13.89 4.26
N ASP A 251 -18.85 -14.98 4.00
CA ASP A 251 -17.39 -14.97 3.90
C ASP A 251 -16.96 -14.20 2.65
N ALA A 252 -15.91 -13.39 2.79
CA ALA A 252 -15.26 -12.79 1.63
C ALA A 252 -14.68 -13.91 0.75
N SER A 253 -14.68 -13.66 -0.55
CA SER A 253 -14.04 -14.54 -1.54
C SER A 253 -12.51 -14.57 -1.43
N SER A 254 -11.94 -13.92 -0.42
CA SER A 254 -10.50 -13.86 -0.18
C SER A 254 -10.19 -13.99 1.30
N GLY A 255 -9.21 -14.83 1.61
CA GLY A 255 -8.60 -14.94 2.92
C GLY A 255 -7.18 -14.39 2.91
N VAL A 256 -6.66 -14.08 4.09
CA VAL A 256 -5.26 -13.68 4.29
C VAL A 256 -4.64 -14.60 5.33
N GLY A 257 -3.42 -15.05 5.06
CA GLY A 257 -2.59 -15.78 6.02
C GLY A 257 -1.26 -15.06 6.23
N CYS A 258 -0.74 -15.09 7.44
CA CYS A 258 0.56 -14.55 7.78
C CYS A 258 1.40 -15.54 8.60
N ILE A 259 2.72 -15.43 8.45
CA ILE A 259 3.69 -16.13 9.29
C ILE A 259 4.54 -15.06 9.96
N ILE A 260 4.69 -15.17 11.28
CA ILE A 260 5.42 -14.22 12.13
C ILE A 260 6.53 -15.00 12.84
N GLY A 261 7.74 -14.45 12.82
CA GLY A 261 8.87 -15.01 13.56
C GLY A 261 8.61 -14.96 15.06
N LYS A 262 8.70 -16.09 15.76
CA LYS A 262 8.35 -16.17 17.18
C LYS A 262 9.32 -15.37 18.06
N ARG A 263 10.58 -15.21 17.60
CA ARG A 263 11.64 -14.56 18.37
C ARG A 263 11.68 -13.06 18.12
N THR A 264 11.65 -12.64 16.85
CA THR A 264 11.70 -11.22 16.45
C THR A 264 10.33 -10.55 16.51
N GLY A 265 9.24 -11.32 16.42
CA GLY A 265 7.88 -10.78 16.28
C GLY A 265 7.64 -10.12 14.92
N LYS A 266 8.50 -10.35 13.93
CA LYS A 266 8.42 -9.70 12.60
C LYS A 266 7.74 -10.61 11.59
N LEU A 267 7.11 -9.99 10.59
CA LEU A 267 6.42 -10.69 9.51
C LEU A 267 7.43 -11.39 8.59
N LEU A 268 7.25 -12.70 8.39
CA LEU A 268 8.08 -13.56 7.53
C LEU A 268 7.35 -13.98 6.24
N TYR A 269 6.02 -13.92 6.24
CA TYR A 269 5.22 -14.23 5.06
C TYR A 269 3.85 -13.58 5.17
N LEU A 270 3.33 -13.11 4.04
CA LEU A 270 1.95 -12.66 3.89
C LEU A 270 1.39 -13.20 2.58
N GLY A 271 0.32 -13.98 2.67
CA GLY A 271 -0.33 -14.60 1.53
C GLY A 271 -1.81 -14.23 1.46
N GLN A 272 -2.32 -14.10 0.24
CA GLN A 272 -3.76 -14.00 -0.01
C GLN A 272 -4.24 -15.28 -0.69
N SER A 273 -5.38 -15.81 -0.24
CA SER A 273 -6.08 -16.90 -0.92
C SER A 273 -7.35 -16.36 -1.56
N LYS A 274 -7.76 -16.93 -2.69
CA LYS A 274 -9.09 -16.71 -3.26
C LYS A 274 -9.89 -18.00 -3.10
N GLN A 275 -11.18 -17.85 -2.79
CA GLN A 275 -12.09 -18.98 -2.74
C GLN A 275 -12.39 -19.42 -4.17
N ASP A 276 -11.98 -20.64 -4.53
CA ASP A 276 -12.39 -21.25 -5.78
C ASP A 276 -13.90 -21.52 -5.71
N LYS A 277 -14.67 -20.80 -6.53
CA LYS A 277 -16.06 -21.18 -6.78
C LYS A 277 -16.00 -22.42 -7.66
N SER A 278 -16.08 -23.60 -7.07
CA SER A 278 -16.48 -24.78 -7.83
C SER A 278 -17.87 -24.50 -8.38
N ASP A 279 -18.00 -24.42 -9.70
CA ASP A 279 -19.28 -24.32 -10.41
C ASP A 279 -20.13 -25.57 -10.11
N GLY A 280 -20.82 -25.54 -8.98
CA GLY A 280 -21.89 -26.47 -8.67
C GLY A 280 -23.10 -26.07 -9.50
N SER A 281 -23.13 -26.52 -10.76
CA SER A 281 -24.34 -26.60 -11.57
C SER A 281 -25.32 -27.61 -10.94
N SER A 282 -25.89 -27.26 -9.79
CA SER A 282 -27.14 -27.86 -9.35
C SER A 282 -28.23 -27.27 -10.23
N SER A 283 -28.57 -27.99 -11.29
CA SER A 283 -29.79 -27.81 -12.05
C SER A 283 -30.98 -27.87 -11.07
N ARG A 284 -31.48 -26.70 -10.66
CA ARG A 284 -32.85 -26.57 -10.15
C ARG A 284 -33.78 -26.81 -11.34
N SER A 285 -34.24 -28.06 -11.47
CA SER A 285 -35.43 -28.38 -12.26
C SER A 285 -36.60 -27.55 -11.72
N ARG A 286 -37.28 -26.87 -12.65
CA ARG A 286 -38.55 -26.18 -12.41
C ARG A 286 -39.63 -27.16 -11.97
#